data_AF-A0A5D3K511-F1
#
_entry.id   AF-A0A5D3K511-F1
#
_cell.length_a   1.000
_cell.length_b   1.000
_cell.length_c   1.000
_cell.angle_alpha   90.00
_cell.angle_beta   90.00
_cell.angle_gamma   90.00
#
_symmetry.space_group_name_H-M   'P 1'
#
loop_
_entity.id
_entity.type
_entity.pdbx_description
1 polymer ?
#
loop_
_entity_poly.entity_id
_entity_poly.type
_entity_poly.pdbx_seq_one_letter_code
_entity_poly.pdbx_strand_id
1 'polypeptide(L)'
;MLLRHVVSDDCAPSEFHAITYAGKALDRLLAGVKGRRGLHHNSTIMAARLEKTWLIPIIASCLYILVVTEYNHVRLIRRDHEDVMKAKGELVKAAKKLMWERGYEGVSPRDLLEESGAGQGSLYHHFKGKLDLASVALGEVSDEMCEFARETVGTDGSGLDRVFRFLDVARDGLKGCRMGRFACESSIAEASLRKPVERYFRELQQLLAAALREAQANGEIAKRLDANELALMLITVVQGGFVVSRVYRDRNAINQATEMAKSLLKPLPRR
;
A
#
# COMPACT_ATOMS: atom_id res chain seq x y z
N MET A 1 4.83 -47.20 -8.55
CA MET A 1 3.59 -47.40 -9.36
C MET A 1 2.30 -47.13 -8.57
N LEU A 2 2.31 -47.13 -7.23
CA LEU A 2 1.11 -46.96 -6.38
C LEU A 2 0.61 -45.51 -6.14
N LEU A 3 1.35 -44.47 -6.56
CA LEU A 3 0.93 -43.06 -6.37
C LEU A 3 0.41 -42.37 -7.66
N ARG A 4 0.39 -43.07 -8.80
CA ARG A 4 -0.10 -42.47 -10.07
C ARG A 4 -1.63 -42.46 -10.21
N HIS A 5 -2.37 -43.15 -9.33
CA HIS A 5 -3.83 -43.23 -9.38
C HIS A 5 -4.56 -42.28 -8.41
N VAL A 6 -3.85 -41.35 -7.76
CA VAL A 6 -4.41 -40.41 -6.74
C VAL A 6 -4.35 -38.95 -7.20
N VAL A 7 -4.04 -38.69 -8.47
CA VAL A 7 -4.06 -37.33 -9.03
C VAL A 7 -5.31 -37.22 -9.91
N SER A 8 -6.32 -36.47 -9.47
CA SER A 8 -7.40 -36.02 -10.35
C SER A 8 -6.94 -34.81 -11.15
N ASP A 9 -7.59 -34.55 -12.29
CA ASP A 9 -7.19 -33.55 -13.28
C ASP A 9 -7.22 -32.09 -12.80
N ASP A 10 -7.70 -31.83 -11.57
CA ASP A 10 -7.81 -30.48 -10.96
C ASP A 10 -6.68 -30.13 -9.97
N CYS A 11 -5.60 -30.92 -9.94
CA CYS A 11 -4.53 -30.75 -8.96
C CYS A 11 -3.62 -29.56 -9.33
N ALA A 12 -3.48 -28.58 -8.42
CA ALA A 12 -2.64 -27.40 -8.66
C ALA A 12 -1.15 -27.77 -8.80
N PRO A 13 -0.32 -27.03 -9.57
CA PRO A 13 1.09 -27.40 -9.81
C PRO A 13 1.94 -27.60 -8.53
N SER A 14 1.57 -26.91 -7.45
CA SER A 14 2.18 -27.05 -6.12
C SER A 14 1.81 -28.36 -5.41
N GLU A 15 0.61 -28.88 -5.63
CA GLU A 15 0.13 -30.16 -5.08
C GLU A 15 0.84 -31.33 -5.79
N PHE A 16 1.08 -31.20 -7.10
CA PHE A 16 1.89 -32.16 -7.86
C PHE A 16 3.32 -32.24 -7.32
N HIS A 17 3.93 -31.11 -6.96
CA HIS A 17 5.28 -31.07 -6.39
C HIS A 17 5.37 -31.77 -5.02
N ALA A 18 4.39 -31.56 -4.13
CA ALA A 18 4.36 -32.19 -2.81
C ALA A 18 4.17 -33.71 -2.91
N ILE A 19 3.26 -34.17 -3.77
CA ILE A 19 3.02 -35.60 -4.04
C ILE A 19 4.26 -36.25 -4.68
N THR A 20 4.91 -35.56 -5.61
CA THR A 20 6.14 -36.04 -6.25
C THR A 20 7.31 -36.10 -5.27
N TYR A 21 7.42 -35.14 -4.35
CA TYR A 21 8.47 -35.12 -3.32
C TYR A 21 8.28 -36.24 -2.30
N ALA A 22 7.05 -36.45 -1.82
CA ALA A 22 6.70 -37.56 -0.94
C ALA A 22 6.93 -38.93 -1.62
N GLY A 23 6.56 -39.04 -2.91
CA GLY A 23 6.86 -40.23 -3.72
C GLY A 23 8.35 -40.52 -3.85
N LYS A 24 9.17 -39.50 -4.11
CA LYS A 24 10.65 -39.62 -4.20
C LYS A 24 11.29 -39.97 -2.85
N ALA A 25 10.76 -39.46 -1.74
CA ALA A 25 11.23 -39.79 -0.40
C ALA A 25 10.93 -41.26 -0.04
N LEU A 26 9.75 -41.74 -0.40
CA LEU A 26 9.36 -43.15 -0.23
C LEU A 26 10.21 -44.08 -1.11
N ASP A 27 10.45 -43.70 -2.37
CA ASP A 27 11.31 -44.48 -3.27
C ASP A 27 12.77 -44.56 -2.76
N ARG A 28 13.29 -43.50 -2.13
CA ARG A 28 14.62 -43.51 -1.48
C ARG A 28 14.67 -44.42 -0.25
N LEU A 29 13.62 -44.42 0.57
CA LEU A 29 13.49 -45.34 1.71
C LEU A 29 13.43 -46.80 1.24
N LEU A 30 12.67 -47.09 0.19
CA LEU A 30 12.56 -48.43 -0.41
C LEU A 30 13.86 -48.87 -1.12
N ALA A 31 14.59 -47.93 -1.73
CA ALA A 31 15.90 -48.20 -2.33
C ALA A 31 16.98 -48.50 -1.28
N GLY A 32 16.96 -47.82 -0.14
CA GLY A 32 17.84 -48.09 1.00
C GLY A 32 17.66 -49.50 1.59
N VAL A 33 16.44 -50.05 1.50
CA VAL A 33 16.14 -51.43 1.90
C VAL A 33 16.65 -52.46 0.86
N LYS A 34 16.72 -52.10 -0.43
CA LYS A 34 17.24 -52.98 -1.50
C LYS A 34 18.77 -53.01 -1.61
N GLY A 35 19.48 -52.00 -1.11
CA GLY A 35 20.94 -51.85 -1.24
C GLY A 35 21.80 -52.70 -0.29
N ARG A 36 21.22 -53.39 0.70
CA ARG A 36 21.95 -54.35 1.56
C ARG A 36 21.67 -55.78 1.13
N ARG A 37 22.26 -56.21 0.02
CA ARG A 37 22.34 -57.64 -0.36
C ARG A 37 23.77 -58.04 -0.67
N GLY A 38 24.49 -58.37 0.40
CA GLY A 38 25.55 -59.36 0.37
C GLY A 38 25.32 -60.31 1.55
N LEU A 39 25.25 -61.61 1.26
CA LEU A 39 25.23 -62.77 2.17
C LEU A 39 23.88 -63.52 2.36
N HIS A 40 23.88 -64.69 1.71
CA HIS A 40 23.29 -65.98 2.07
C HIS A 40 21.80 -66.32 1.88
N HIS A 41 21.65 -67.59 1.52
CA HIS A 41 20.65 -68.25 0.67
C HIS A 41 19.37 -68.68 1.39
N ASN A 42 18.98 -67.97 2.46
CA ASN A 42 17.71 -68.23 3.19
C ASN A 42 16.74 -67.03 3.18
N SER A 43 17.06 -66.01 2.41
CA SER A 43 16.40 -64.70 2.42
C SER A 43 15.26 -64.54 1.39
N THR A 44 15.07 -65.52 0.50
CA THR A 44 14.02 -65.46 -0.55
C THR A 44 12.61 -65.74 0.00
N ILE A 45 12.48 -66.52 1.08
CA ILE A 45 11.18 -66.85 1.70
C ILE A 45 10.75 -65.79 2.73
N MET A 46 11.67 -65.11 3.40
CA MET A 46 11.35 -63.94 4.25
C MET A 46 11.05 -62.68 3.42
N ALA A 47 11.69 -62.50 2.26
CA ALA A 47 11.41 -61.36 1.38
C ALA A 47 10.00 -61.39 0.79
N ALA A 48 9.44 -62.58 0.52
CA ALA A 48 8.06 -62.74 0.04
C ALA A 48 6.98 -62.56 1.12
N ARG A 49 7.36 -62.51 2.41
CA ARG A 49 6.43 -62.31 3.54
C ARG A 49 6.28 -60.84 3.96
N LEU A 50 7.15 -59.96 3.46
CA LEU A 50 7.09 -58.50 3.68
C LEU A 50 6.34 -57.74 2.58
N GLU A 51 6.08 -58.35 1.43
CA GLU A 51 5.26 -57.73 0.36
C GLU A 51 3.74 -57.80 0.63
N LYS A 52 3.29 -58.59 1.61
CA LYS A 52 1.87 -58.77 1.98
C LYS A 52 1.55 -58.26 3.39
N THR A 53 2.28 -57.27 3.89
CA THR A 53 1.96 -56.68 5.19
C THR A 53 1.00 -55.51 4.98
N TRP A 54 -0.24 -55.66 5.43
CA TRP A 54 -1.28 -54.61 5.51
C TRP A 54 -0.81 -53.31 6.19
N LEU A 55 0.36 -53.33 6.84
CA LEU A 55 1.02 -52.16 7.44
C LEU A 55 1.45 -51.08 6.43
N ILE A 56 1.91 -51.43 5.22
CA ILE A 56 2.37 -50.43 4.24
C ILE A 56 1.23 -49.49 3.78
N PRO A 57 0.05 -49.99 3.34
CA PRO A 57 -1.05 -49.10 2.95
C PRO A 57 -1.63 -48.30 4.13
N ILE A 58 -1.61 -48.84 5.34
CA ILE A 58 -2.06 -48.12 6.55
C ILE A 58 -1.09 -46.98 6.89
N ILE A 59 0.22 -47.25 6.90
CA ILE A 59 1.24 -46.21 7.16
C ILE A 59 1.22 -45.14 6.08
N ALA A 60 1.05 -45.52 4.81
CA ALA A 60 0.92 -44.57 3.71
C ALA A 60 -0.36 -43.72 3.82
N SER A 61 -1.49 -44.30 4.23
CA SER A 61 -2.74 -43.57 4.44
C SER A 61 -2.65 -42.64 5.66
N CYS A 62 -2.06 -43.08 6.77
CA CYS A 62 -1.82 -42.24 7.94
C CYS A 62 -0.89 -41.07 7.62
N LEU A 63 0.19 -41.31 6.86
CA LEU A 63 1.11 -40.27 6.43
C LEU A 63 0.43 -39.28 5.46
N TYR A 64 -0.40 -39.78 4.54
CA TYR A 64 -1.20 -38.94 3.65
C TYR A 64 -2.21 -38.08 4.43
N ILE A 65 -2.93 -38.65 5.40
CA ILE A 65 -3.86 -37.90 6.26
C ILE A 65 -3.12 -36.85 7.08
N LEU A 66 -1.96 -37.17 7.67
CA LEU A 66 -1.15 -36.21 8.42
C LEU A 66 -0.68 -35.06 7.52
N VAL A 67 -0.13 -35.36 6.35
CA VAL A 67 0.36 -34.36 5.40
C VAL A 67 -0.78 -33.50 4.83
N VAL A 68 -1.92 -34.11 4.48
CA VAL A 68 -3.09 -33.37 3.95
C VAL A 68 -3.75 -32.53 5.04
N THR A 69 -3.83 -33.01 6.27
CA THR A 69 -4.42 -32.26 7.40
C THR A 69 -3.51 -31.09 7.77
N GLU A 70 -2.20 -31.30 7.87
CA GLU A 70 -1.22 -30.23 8.12
C GLU A 70 -1.22 -29.19 6.99
N TYR A 71 -1.25 -29.65 5.72
CA TYR A 71 -1.33 -28.76 4.56
C TYR A 71 -2.64 -27.95 4.52
N ASN A 72 -3.79 -28.58 4.77
CA ASN A 72 -5.08 -27.90 4.84
C ASN A 72 -5.15 -26.90 6.00
N HIS A 73 -4.59 -27.25 7.16
CA HIS A 73 -4.53 -26.36 8.31
C HIS A 73 -3.65 -25.13 8.04
N VAL A 74 -2.48 -25.32 7.42
CA VAL A 74 -1.60 -24.22 6.99
C VAL A 74 -2.27 -23.37 5.90
N ARG A 75 -2.97 -23.97 4.94
CA ARG A 75 -3.70 -23.27 3.88
C ARG A 75 -4.86 -22.44 4.43
N LEU A 76 -5.61 -22.96 5.41
CA LEU A 76 -6.69 -22.24 6.08
C LEU A 76 -6.15 -21.05 6.87
N ILE A 77 -5.09 -21.23 7.68
CA ILE A 77 -4.44 -20.12 8.40
C ILE A 77 -3.97 -19.03 7.43
N ARG A 78 -3.35 -19.43 6.31
CA ARG A 78 -2.87 -18.48 5.31
C ARG A 78 -4.01 -17.72 4.65
N ARG A 79 -5.10 -18.40 4.30
CA ARG A 79 -6.30 -17.79 3.71
C ARG A 79 -6.94 -16.79 4.68
N ASP A 80 -7.13 -17.19 5.94
CA ASP A 80 -7.68 -16.30 6.97
C ASP A 80 -6.80 -15.07 7.16
N HIS A 81 -5.47 -15.23 7.18
CA HIS A 81 -4.53 -14.11 7.25
C HIS A 81 -4.58 -13.20 6.01
N GLU A 82 -4.70 -13.77 4.80
CA GLU A 82 -4.87 -13.01 3.55
C GLU A 82 -6.18 -12.22 3.55
N ASP A 83 -7.29 -12.82 4.01
CA ASP A 83 -8.61 -12.18 4.10
C ASP A 83 -8.61 -11.05 5.15
N VAL A 84 -7.96 -11.26 6.31
CA VAL A 84 -7.74 -10.27 7.38
C VAL A 84 -6.91 -9.09 6.87
N MET A 85 -5.79 -9.35 6.18
CA MET A 85 -4.95 -8.28 5.63
C MET A 85 -5.65 -7.51 4.51
N LYS A 86 -6.43 -8.20 3.68
CA LYS A 86 -7.26 -7.58 2.65
C LYS A 86 -8.31 -6.64 3.26
N ALA A 87 -9.02 -7.08 4.30
CA ALA A 87 -10.05 -6.25 4.94
C ALA A 87 -9.46 -4.97 5.56
N LYS A 88 -8.28 -5.08 6.21
CA LYS A 88 -7.54 -3.91 6.71
C LYS A 88 -7.19 -2.93 5.59
N GLY A 89 -6.67 -3.43 4.47
CA GLY A 89 -6.29 -2.61 3.31
C GLY A 89 -7.49 -1.89 2.69
N GLU A 90 -8.61 -2.58 2.49
CA GLU A 90 -9.83 -1.97 1.94
C GLU A 90 -10.44 -0.92 2.87
N LEU A 91 -10.35 -1.11 4.19
CA LEU A 91 -10.76 -0.09 5.17
C LEU A 91 -9.90 1.19 5.07
N VAL A 92 -8.58 1.04 4.93
CA VAL A 92 -7.67 2.18 4.73
C VAL A 92 -7.99 2.90 3.42
N LYS A 93 -8.18 2.15 2.33
CA LYS A 93 -8.53 2.71 1.02
C LYS A 93 -9.87 3.46 1.05
N ALA A 94 -10.88 2.89 1.70
CA ALA A 94 -12.18 3.54 1.93
C ALA A 94 -12.03 4.83 2.73
N ALA A 95 -11.23 4.82 3.80
CA ALA A 95 -10.94 6.00 4.60
C ALA A 95 -10.26 7.11 3.79
N LYS A 96 -9.22 6.78 3.02
CA LYS A 96 -8.52 7.75 2.13
C LYS A 96 -9.50 8.42 1.16
N LYS A 97 -10.38 7.63 0.52
CA LYS A 97 -11.36 8.13 -0.44
C LYS A 97 -12.40 9.03 0.23
N LEU A 98 -13.12 8.50 1.22
CA LEU A 98 -14.25 9.20 1.82
C LEU A 98 -13.82 10.45 2.58
N MET A 99 -12.69 10.41 3.30
CA MET A 99 -12.23 11.57 4.05
C MET A 99 -11.68 12.67 3.15
N TRP A 100 -11.14 12.35 1.97
CA TRP A 100 -10.82 13.37 0.97
C TRP A 100 -12.08 14.08 0.45
N GLU A 101 -13.15 13.34 0.21
CA GLU A 101 -14.41 13.86 -0.33
C GLU A 101 -15.24 14.63 0.71
N ARG A 102 -15.28 14.15 1.95
CA ARG A 102 -16.23 14.59 2.98
C ARG A 102 -15.58 15.13 4.25
N GLY A 103 -14.26 15.01 4.39
CA GLY A 103 -13.54 15.33 5.64
C GLY A 103 -13.57 14.18 6.63
N TYR A 104 -12.76 14.28 7.69
CA TYR A 104 -12.81 13.33 8.80
C TYR A 104 -14.17 13.39 9.48
N GLU A 105 -14.66 14.58 9.83
CA GLU A 105 -15.86 14.77 10.66
C GLU A 105 -17.13 14.30 9.94
N GLY A 106 -17.18 14.45 8.62
CA GLY A 106 -18.30 14.06 7.76
C GLY A 106 -18.40 12.57 7.40
N VAL A 107 -17.52 11.70 7.93
CA VAL A 107 -17.49 10.25 7.63
C VAL A 107 -17.81 9.43 8.88
N SER A 108 -18.78 8.53 8.83
CA SER A 108 -19.09 7.62 9.94
C SER A 108 -18.36 6.27 9.83
N PRO A 109 -18.20 5.50 10.92
CA PRO A 109 -17.75 4.11 10.86
C PRO A 109 -18.57 3.24 9.89
N ARG A 110 -19.88 3.52 9.78
CA ARG A 110 -20.78 2.82 8.88
C ARG A 110 -20.43 3.11 7.41
N ASP A 111 -20.19 4.37 7.05
CA ASP A 111 -19.78 4.74 5.69
C ASP A 111 -18.48 4.02 5.29
N LEU A 112 -17.53 3.88 6.22
CA LEU A 112 -16.26 3.21 5.99
C LEU A 112 -16.44 1.70 5.73
N LEU A 113 -17.34 1.06 6.47
CA LEU A 113 -17.68 -0.34 6.28
C LEU A 113 -18.40 -0.55 4.93
N GLU A 114 -19.36 0.31 4.62
CA GLU A 114 -20.12 0.25 3.36
C GLU A 114 -19.20 0.47 2.14
N GLU A 115 -18.30 1.45 2.18
CA GLU A 115 -17.36 1.72 1.08
C GLU A 115 -16.26 0.66 0.95
N SER A 116 -15.77 0.09 2.07
CA SER A 116 -14.72 -0.94 2.03
C SER A 116 -15.24 -2.32 1.64
N GLY A 117 -16.56 -2.55 1.75
CA GLY A 117 -17.15 -3.89 1.61
C GLY A 117 -16.72 -4.87 2.72
N ALA A 118 -16.07 -4.37 3.78
CA ALA A 118 -15.64 -5.18 4.91
C ALA A 118 -16.82 -5.52 5.83
N GLY A 119 -16.74 -6.67 6.51
CA GLY A 119 -17.77 -7.09 7.47
C GLY A 119 -17.87 -6.14 8.67
N GLN A 120 -19.05 -6.06 9.29
CA GLN A 120 -19.34 -5.16 10.42
C GLN A 120 -18.30 -5.22 11.57
N GLY A 121 -17.72 -6.40 11.83
CA GLY A 121 -16.68 -6.57 12.86
C GLY A 121 -15.26 -6.22 12.43
N SER A 122 -14.98 -6.06 11.14
CA SER A 122 -13.63 -5.89 10.61
C SER A 122 -12.97 -4.60 11.08
N LEU A 123 -13.72 -3.48 11.14
CA LEU A 123 -13.16 -2.20 11.59
C LEU A 123 -12.54 -2.30 12.98
N TYR A 124 -13.31 -2.79 13.96
CA TYR A 124 -12.88 -2.88 15.36
C TYR A 124 -11.91 -4.03 15.62
N HIS A 125 -11.83 -5.01 14.71
CA HIS A 125 -10.81 -6.05 14.74
C HIS A 125 -9.42 -5.50 14.38
N HIS A 126 -9.35 -4.58 13.42
CA HIS A 126 -8.07 -4.05 12.90
C HIS A 126 -7.65 -2.72 13.52
N PHE A 127 -8.60 -1.91 13.97
CA PHE A 127 -8.37 -0.55 14.44
C PHE A 127 -9.09 -0.34 15.76
N LYS A 128 -8.51 0.48 16.64
CA LYS A 128 -9.16 0.88 17.91
C LYS A 128 -10.43 1.71 17.69
N GLY A 129 -10.60 2.25 16.48
CA GLY A 129 -11.77 2.99 16.04
C GLY A 129 -11.46 3.87 14.84
N LYS A 130 -12.40 4.76 14.51
CA LYS A 130 -12.30 5.69 13.37
C LYS A 130 -11.04 6.56 13.43
N LEU A 131 -10.66 7.07 14.60
CA LEU A 131 -9.47 7.92 14.76
C LEU A 131 -8.18 7.17 14.43
N ASP A 132 -8.06 5.91 14.87
CA ASP A 132 -6.90 5.06 14.60
C ASP A 132 -6.78 4.73 13.11
N LEU A 133 -7.89 4.33 12.47
CA LEU A 133 -7.97 4.15 11.02
C LEU A 133 -7.63 5.44 10.25
N ALA A 134 -8.17 6.59 10.67
CA ALA A 134 -7.88 7.88 10.04
C ALA A 134 -6.40 8.26 10.17
N SER A 135 -5.78 8.02 11.33
CA SER A 135 -4.36 8.28 11.55
C SER A 135 -3.49 7.45 10.61
N VAL A 136 -3.81 6.16 10.42
CA VAL A 136 -3.09 5.28 9.48
C VAL A 136 -3.30 5.75 8.04
N ALA A 137 -4.55 5.97 7.64
CA ALA A 137 -4.88 6.40 6.28
C ALA A 137 -4.23 7.75 5.93
N LEU A 138 -4.23 8.71 6.84
CA LEU A 138 -3.63 10.03 6.63
C LEU A 138 -2.10 9.98 6.65
N GLY A 139 -1.51 9.07 7.43
CA GLY A 139 -0.09 8.76 7.37
C GLY A 139 0.32 8.28 5.97
N GLU A 140 -0.38 7.30 5.42
CA GLU A 140 -0.12 6.80 4.07
C GLU A 140 -0.37 7.87 2.99
N VAL A 141 -1.43 8.67 3.10
CA VAL A 141 -1.65 9.80 2.18
C VAL A 141 -0.54 10.83 2.30
N SER A 142 0.07 11.01 3.48
CA SER A 142 1.23 11.89 3.65
C SER A 142 2.44 11.35 2.92
N ASP A 143 2.69 10.05 2.99
CA ASP A 143 3.79 9.42 2.25
C ASP A 143 3.61 9.61 0.74
N GLU A 144 2.42 9.28 0.22
CA GLU A 144 2.07 9.45 -1.20
C GLU A 144 2.22 10.92 -1.66
N MET A 145 1.74 11.87 -0.85
CA MET A 145 1.77 13.28 -1.21
C MET A 145 3.19 13.88 -1.10
N CYS A 146 4.01 13.42 -0.16
CA CYS A 146 5.42 13.79 -0.07
C CYS A 146 6.21 13.24 -1.26
N GLU A 147 5.99 11.97 -1.63
CA GLU A 147 6.60 11.35 -2.80
C GLU A 147 6.23 12.10 -4.08
N PHE A 148 4.93 12.33 -4.29
CA PHE A 148 4.44 13.13 -5.40
C PHE A 148 5.06 14.54 -5.43
N ALA A 149 5.23 15.19 -4.27
CA ALA A 149 5.87 16.50 -4.20
C ALA A 149 7.36 16.46 -4.58
N ARG A 150 8.09 15.44 -4.13
CA ARG A 150 9.51 15.23 -4.50
C ARG A 150 9.66 14.99 -6.00
N GLU A 151 8.81 14.17 -6.60
CA GLU A 151 8.81 13.90 -8.04
C GLU A 151 8.41 15.13 -8.86
N THR A 152 7.37 15.85 -8.42
CA THR A 152 6.83 17.01 -9.14
C THR A 152 7.78 18.20 -9.09
N VAL A 153 8.35 18.53 -7.92
CA VAL A 153 9.36 19.59 -7.84
C VAL A 153 10.66 19.12 -8.49
N GLY A 154 10.95 17.82 -8.40
CA GLY A 154 12.09 17.20 -9.06
C GLY A 154 13.42 17.83 -8.69
N THR A 155 14.45 17.51 -9.47
CA THR A 155 15.79 18.12 -9.40
C THR A 155 16.30 18.54 -10.77
N ASP A 156 15.52 18.34 -11.81
CA ASP A 156 15.84 18.61 -13.20
C ASP A 156 15.29 19.97 -13.65
N GLY A 157 16.06 20.68 -14.48
CA GLY A 157 15.71 22.03 -14.94
C GLY A 157 16.08 23.12 -13.93
N SER A 158 15.72 24.37 -14.24
CA SER A 158 16.03 25.50 -13.37
C SER A 158 15.17 25.49 -12.10
N GLY A 159 15.60 26.23 -11.08
CA GLY A 159 14.82 26.41 -9.85
C GLY A 159 13.41 26.97 -10.12
N LEU A 160 13.27 27.90 -11.08
CA LEU A 160 11.96 28.48 -11.42
C LEU A 160 11.07 27.49 -12.19
N ASP A 161 11.64 26.73 -13.12
CA ASP A 161 10.92 25.70 -13.88
C ASP A 161 10.32 24.64 -12.94
N ARG A 162 11.08 24.24 -11.92
CA ARG A 162 10.65 23.28 -10.89
C ARG A 162 9.49 23.81 -10.04
N VAL A 163 9.52 25.09 -9.68
CA VAL A 163 8.40 25.76 -9.00
C VAL A 163 7.17 25.84 -9.90
N PHE A 164 7.35 26.18 -11.18
CA PHE A 164 6.25 26.23 -12.15
C PHE A 164 5.64 24.85 -12.37
N ARG A 165 6.44 23.79 -12.44
CA ARG A 165 5.96 22.41 -12.53
C ARG A 165 5.02 22.05 -11.38
N PHE A 166 5.35 22.46 -10.16
CA PHE A 166 4.44 22.30 -9.02
C PHE A 166 3.15 23.11 -9.18
N LEU A 167 3.24 24.36 -9.63
CA LEU A 167 2.06 25.20 -9.84
C LEU A 167 1.15 24.69 -10.97
N ASP A 168 1.72 24.03 -11.97
CA ASP A 168 1.06 23.48 -13.16
C ASP A 168 0.41 22.10 -12.93
N VAL A 169 0.60 21.49 -11.76
CA VAL A 169 -0.11 20.25 -11.41
C VAL A 169 -1.61 20.46 -11.60
N ALA A 170 -2.20 19.63 -12.46
CA ALA A 170 -3.64 19.61 -12.70
C ALA A 170 -4.37 19.25 -11.39
N ARG A 171 -5.28 20.14 -10.96
CA ARG A 171 -6.04 19.99 -9.73
C ARG A 171 -7.53 20.09 -10.02
N ASP A 172 -8.32 19.25 -9.40
CA ASP A 172 -9.78 19.44 -9.35
C ASP A 172 -10.10 20.40 -8.19
N GLY A 173 -10.31 21.68 -8.52
CA GLY A 173 -10.58 22.74 -7.55
C GLY A 173 -11.75 22.43 -6.59
N LEU A 174 -12.76 21.67 -7.02
CA LEU A 174 -13.90 21.34 -6.18
C LEU A 174 -13.62 20.19 -5.20
N LYS A 175 -12.77 19.23 -5.57
CA LYS A 175 -12.38 18.14 -4.67
C LYS A 175 -11.54 18.65 -3.51
N GLY A 176 -10.71 19.65 -3.75
CA GLY A 176 -9.83 20.23 -2.73
C GLY A 176 -8.55 19.44 -2.52
N CYS A 177 -7.65 19.96 -1.68
CA CYS A 177 -6.43 19.28 -1.29
C CYS A 177 -6.72 18.06 -0.40
N ARG A 178 -6.05 16.93 -0.70
CA ARG A 178 -6.11 15.70 0.13
C ARG A 178 -5.69 15.94 1.58
N MET A 179 -4.72 16.83 1.80
CA MET A 179 -4.25 17.22 3.14
C MET A 179 -4.93 18.47 3.68
N GLY A 180 -5.06 19.50 2.85
CA GLY A 180 -5.54 20.81 3.28
C GLY A 180 -6.97 20.81 3.82
N ARG A 181 -7.83 19.87 3.39
CA ARG A 181 -9.19 19.77 3.93
C ARG A 181 -9.19 19.52 5.45
N PHE A 182 -8.33 18.63 5.93
CA PHE A 182 -8.25 18.29 7.36
C PHE A 182 -7.79 19.48 8.20
N ALA A 183 -6.97 20.38 7.63
CA ALA A 183 -6.49 21.58 8.32
C ALA A 183 -7.62 22.56 8.68
N CYS A 184 -8.78 22.44 8.04
CA CYS A 184 -9.96 23.27 8.28
C CYS A 184 -11.00 22.59 9.19
N GLU A 185 -10.76 21.37 9.65
CA GLU A 185 -11.66 20.64 10.55
C GLU A 185 -11.21 20.81 12.01
N SER A 186 -12.15 20.80 12.95
CA SER A 186 -11.83 20.89 14.38
C SER A 186 -10.99 19.70 14.86
N SER A 187 -11.13 18.55 14.20
CA SER A 187 -10.33 17.33 14.45
C SER A 187 -8.82 17.52 14.26
N ILE A 188 -8.36 18.61 13.63
CA ILE A 188 -6.93 18.92 13.52
C ILE A 188 -6.27 19.21 14.88
N ALA A 189 -7.06 19.40 15.96
CA ALA A 189 -6.55 19.43 17.32
C ALA A 189 -5.88 18.11 17.73
N GLU A 190 -6.33 16.97 17.18
CA GLU A 190 -5.77 15.65 17.44
C GLU A 190 -4.38 15.51 16.82
N ALA A 191 -3.37 15.29 17.65
CA ALA A 191 -1.98 15.22 17.20
C ALA A 191 -1.73 14.10 16.17
N SER A 192 -2.48 12.99 16.26
CA SER A 192 -2.40 11.87 15.32
C SER A 192 -2.88 12.24 13.92
N LEU A 193 -3.81 13.19 13.79
CA LEU A 193 -4.29 13.71 12.52
C LEU A 193 -3.46 14.91 12.04
N ARG A 194 -3.01 15.77 12.96
CA ARG A 194 -2.23 16.97 12.63
C ARG A 194 -0.83 16.66 12.11
N LYS A 195 -0.11 15.74 12.74
CA LYS A 195 1.30 15.47 12.43
C LYS A 195 1.54 15.01 10.97
N PRO A 196 0.73 14.11 10.38
CA PRO A 196 0.86 13.77 8.96
C PRO A 196 0.65 14.98 8.03
N VAL A 197 -0.34 15.83 8.31
CA VAL A 197 -0.63 17.04 7.52
C VAL A 197 0.54 18.03 7.61
N GLU A 198 1.04 18.27 8.83
CA GLU A 198 2.18 19.14 9.11
C GLU A 198 3.44 18.66 8.38
N ARG A 199 3.71 17.35 8.41
CA ARG A 199 4.84 16.73 7.70
C ARG A 199 4.79 17.05 6.20
N TYR A 200 3.65 16.81 5.56
CA TYR A 200 3.49 17.08 4.13
C TYR A 200 3.75 18.55 3.78
N PHE A 201 3.11 19.48 4.49
CA PHE A 201 3.28 20.91 4.19
C PHE A 201 4.68 21.41 4.47
N ARG A 202 5.34 20.93 5.53
CA ARG A 202 6.73 21.27 5.85
C ARG A 202 7.67 20.79 4.76
N GLU A 203 7.53 19.54 4.32
CA GLU A 203 8.39 18.98 3.27
C GLU A 203 8.19 19.70 1.94
N LEU A 204 6.93 19.94 1.54
CA LEU A 204 6.62 20.71 0.34
C LEU A 204 7.21 22.13 0.39
N GLN A 205 7.10 22.81 1.53
CA GLN A 205 7.68 24.14 1.71
C GLN A 205 9.20 24.10 1.57
N GLN A 206 9.88 23.10 2.13
CA GLN A 206 11.33 22.94 2.02
C GLN A 206 11.77 22.71 0.57
N LEU A 207 11.05 21.86 -0.17
CA LEU A 207 11.32 21.58 -1.59
C LEU A 207 11.18 22.85 -2.44
N LEU A 208 10.07 23.58 -2.28
CA LEU A 208 9.83 24.82 -3.01
C LEU A 208 10.84 25.91 -2.62
N ALA A 209 11.14 26.07 -1.33
CA ALA A 209 12.12 27.06 -0.86
C ALA A 209 13.52 26.76 -1.39
N ALA A 210 13.91 25.49 -1.53
CA ALA A 210 15.16 25.11 -2.16
C ALA A 210 15.22 25.52 -3.64
N ALA A 211 14.17 25.20 -4.41
CA ALA A 211 14.06 25.59 -5.81
C ALA A 211 14.04 27.12 -6.00
N LEU A 212 13.34 27.85 -5.13
CA LEU A 212 13.31 29.31 -5.14
C LEU A 212 14.69 29.93 -4.83
N ARG A 213 15.44 29.39 -3.86
CA ARG A 213 16.81 29.85 -3.57
C ARG A 213 17.74 29.65 -4.77
N GLU A 214 17.60 28.54 -5.46
CA GLU A 214 18.34 28.27 -6.70
C GLU A 214 17.98 29.27 -7.81
N ALA A 215 16.68 29.51 -8.03
CA ALA A 215 16.20 30.51 -8.99
C ALA A 215 16.73 31.92 -8.67
N GLN A 216 16.78 32.28 -7.38
CA GLN A 216 17.38 33.55 -6.92
C GLN A 216 18.87 33.61 -7.21
N ALA A 217 19.61 32.53 -6.93
CA ALA A 217 21.05 32.47 -7.21
C ALA A 217 21.34 32.68 -8.70
N ASN A 218 20.51 32.10 -9.57
CA ASN A 218 20.59 32.22 -11.03
C ASN A 218 20.04 33.55 -11.59
N GLY A 219 19.44 34.39 -10.74
CA GLY A 219 18.87 35.68 -11.17
C GLY A 219 17.53 35.57 -11.91
N GLU A 220 16.87 34.42 -11.84
CA GLU A 220 15.57 34.16 -12.49
C GLU A 220 14.43 34.88 -11.75
N ILE A 221 14.58 35.12 -10.44
CA ILE A 221 13.61 35.85 -9.61
C ILE A 221 14.31 36.85 -8.68
N ALA A 222 13.54 37.80 -8.13
CA ALA A 222 14.08 38.84 -7.27
C ALA A 222 14.65 38.29 -5.95
N LYS A 223 15.88 38.70 -5.59
CA LYS A 223 16.56 38.32 -4.35
C LYS A 223 16.03 39.01 -3.09
N ARG A 224 15.17 40.01 -3.24
CA ARG A 224 14.65 40.82 -2.12
C ARG A 224 13.60 40.11 -1.25
N LEU A 225 13.09 38.97 -1.71
CA LEU A 225 12.02 38.22 -1.07
C LEU A 225 12.63 36.97 -0.40
N ASP A 226 12.22 36.64 0.81
CA ASP A 226 12.67 35.41 1.46
C ASP A 226 12.07 34.19 0.75
N ALA A 227 12.90 33.18 0.47
CA ALA A 227 12.49 31.99 -0.28
C ALA A 227 11.52 31.09 0.52
N ASN A 228 11.63 31.05 1.85
CA ASN A 228 10.72 30.26 2.70
C ASN A 228 9.35 30.94 2.78
N GLU A 229 9.32 32.27 2.89
CA GLU A 229 8.08 33.06 2.84
C GLU A 229 7.40 32.95 1.48
N LEU A 230 8.17 33.00 0.38
CA LEU A 230 7.62 32.77 -0.96
C LEU A 230 7.05 31.36 -1.12
N ALA A 231 7.76 30.34 -0.66
CA ALA A 231 7.26 28.97 -0.68
C ALA A 231 5.94 28.83 0.09
N LEU A 232 5.85 29.43 1.29
CA LEU A 232 4.64 29.45 2.09
C LEU A 232 3.50 30.20 1.39
N MET A 233 3.79 31.33 0.76
CA MET A 233 2.82 32.09 -0.04
C MET A 233 2.27 31.24 -1.20
N LEU A 234 3.12 30.53 -1.94
CA LEU A 234 2.68 29.65 -3.04
C LEU A 234 1.79 28.51 -2.55
N ILE A 235 2.15 27.87 -1.44
CA ILE A 235 1.30 26.85 -0.80
C ILE A 235 -0.05 27.47 -0.42
N THR A 236 -0.05 28.66 0.17
CA THR A 236 -1.24 29.39 0.58
C THR A 236 -2.13 29.74 -0.61
N VAL A 237 -1.57 30.17 -1.74
CA VAL A 237 -2.31 30.43 -2.99
C VAL A 237 -3.00 29.16 -3.48
N VAL A 238 -2.31 28.02 -3.49
CA VAL A 238 -2.91 26.74 -3.89
C VAL A 238 -4.05 26.34 -2.95
N GLN A 239 -3.86 26.45 -1.63
CA GLN A 239 -4.91 26.13 -0.66
C GLN A 239 -6.11 27.07 -0.75
N GLY A 240 -5.87 28.39 -0.84
CA GLY A 240 -6.90 29.40 -1.06
C GLY A 240 -7.64 29.20 -2.38
N GLY A 241 -6.93 28.77 -3.43
CA GLY A 241 -7.50 28.39 -4.72
C GLY A 241 -8.58 27.31 -4.61
N PHE A 242 -8.33 26.26 -3.80
CA PHE A 242 -9.35 25.25 -3.52
C PHE A 242 -10.57 25.81 -2.80
N VAL A 243 -10.38 26.74 -1.86
CA VAL A 243 -11.48 27.38 -1.12
C VAL A 243 -12.35 28.19 -2.08
N VAL A 244 -11.76 29.08 -2.87
CA VAL A 244 -12.52 29.95 -3.79
C VAL A 244 -13.15 29.15 -4.93
N SER A 245 -12.51 28.09 -5.42
CA SER A 245 -13.09 27.16 -6.40
C SER A 245 -14.43 26.60 -5.92
N ARG A 246 -14.53 26.21 -4.64
CA ARG A 246 -15.78 25.69 -4.07
C ARG A 246 -16.86 26.75 -3.95
N VAL A 247 -16.51 27.96 -3.51
CA VAL A 247 -17.46 29.08 -3.36
C VAL A 247 -18.02 29.50 -4.71
N TYR A 248 -17.17 29.64 -5.73
CA TYR A 248 -17.60 30.00 -7.07
C TYR A 248 -18.18 28.84 -7.87
N ARG A 249 -18.09 27.61 -7.35
CA ARG A 249 -18.40 26.35 -8.06
C ARG A 249 -17.64 26.23 -9.40
N ASP A 250 -16.45 26.81 -9.44
CA ASP A 250 -15.57 26.82 -10.61
C ASP A 250 -14.32 25.98 -10.34
N ARG A 251 -14.22 24.83 -11.02
CA ARG A 251 -13.06 23.92 -10.94
C ARG A 251 -11.76 24.59 -11.37
N ASN A 252 -11.82 25.64 -12.18
CA ASN A 252 -10.66 26.31 -12.77
C ASN A 252 -10.19 27.56 -12.01
N ALA A 253 -10.92 28.03 -10.99
CA ALA A 253 -10.51 29.22 -10.24
C ALA A 253 -9.11 29.07 -9.60
N ILE A 254 -8.74 27.86 -9.16
CA ILE A 254 -7.39 27.54 -8.71
C ILE A 254 -6.32 27.76 -9.78
N ASN A 255 -6.61 27.44 -11.05
CA ASN A 255 -5.66 27.63 -12.15
C ASN A 255 -5.41 29.12 -12.39
N GLN A 256 -6.45 29.96 -12.30
CA GLN A 256 -6.29 31.41 -12.39
C GLN A 256 -5.36 31.94 -11.28
N ALA A 257 -5.51 31.41 -10.06
CA ALA A 257 -4.67 31.79 -8.93
C ALA A 257 -3.20 31.35 -9.11
N THR A 258 -2.96 30.13 -9.60
CA THR A 258 -1.59 29.64 -9.84
C THR A 258 -0.93 30.33 -11.04
N GLU A 259 -1.67 30.64 -12.11
CA GLU A 259 -1.16 31.45 -13.23
C GLU A 259 -0.75 32.86 -12.79
N MET A 260 -1.55 33.50 -11.94
CA MET A 260 -1.19 34.80 -11.37
C MET A 260 0.07 34.70 -10.50
N ALA A 261 0.17 33.67 -9.64
CA ALA A 261 1.36 33.45 -8.84
C ALA A 261 2.62 33.25 -9.68
N LYS A 262 2.56 32.48 -10.79
CA LYS A 262 3.67 32.34 -11.74
C LYS A 262 4.09 33.68 -12.34
N SER A 263 3.11 34.52 -12.68
CA SER A 263 3.34 35.83 -13.29
C SER A 263 4.05 36.80 -12.33
N LEU A 264 3.71 36.74 -11.03
CA LEU A 264 4.34 37.56 -9.98
C LEU A 264 5.78 37.12 -9.64
N LEU A 265 6.15 35.87 -9.94
CA LEU A 265 7.52 35.38 -9.74
C LEU A 265 8.48 35.86 -10.83
N LYS A 266 7.98 36.15 -12.04
CA LYS A 266 8.82 36.62 -13.15
C LYS A 266 9.45 37.97 -12.80
N PRO A 267 10.69 38.25 -13.26
CA PRO A 267 11.31 39.55 -13.06
C PRO A 267 10.42 40.65 -13.61
N LEU A 268 10.15 41.68 -12.79
CA LEU A 268 9.53 42.89 -13.31
C LEU A 268 10.46 43.49 -14.37
N PRO A 269 9.93 43.95 -15.52
CA PRO A 269 10.76 44.63 -16.51
C PRO A 269 11.47 45.80 -15.82
N ARG A 270 12.80 45.89 -16.01
CA ARG A 270 13.58 47.03 -15.51
C ARG A 270 13.01 48.29 -16.18
N ARG A 271 12.41 49.17 -15.37
CA ARG A 271 12.05 50.53 -15.78
C ARG A 271 13.29 51.40 -15.89
#